data_AF-A0A4R0FIB9-F1
#
_entry.id   AF-A0A4R0FIB9-F1
#
_cell.length_a   1.000
_cell.length_b   1.000
_cell.length_c   1.000
_cell.angle_alpha   90.00
_cell.angle_beta   90.00
_cell.angle_gamma   90.00
#
_symmetry.space_group_name_H-M   'P 1'
#
loop_
_entity.id
_entity.type
_entity.pdbx_description
1 polymer ?
#
loop_
_entity_poly.entity_id
_entity_poly.type
_entity_poly.pdbx_seq_one_letter_code
_entity_poly.pdbx_strand_id
1 'polypeptide(L)'
;MLDNKNNLMDFMLYCIFNHAQAEVWGILPESGPRARVGLSVKQDFMSAYQASGQKTPIKFVNSDTKQIAQLLKINVNKKNQMVIGSLARNEVEGLIKSKPKVCVFALNEVTHQADQVGQFRLSKKDNAYRLNQILQKDKIKQIYVFRQPGIEADSELFVMSLVSKIDYHLTVVEELPEKLNKKSSLLRIGNNQWSNSLAKLPNKNIYVG
;
A
#
# COMPACT_ATOMS: atom_id res chain seq x y z
N MET A 1 -15.26 -8.85 -7.69
CA MET A 1 -13.93 -9.37 -8.05
C MET A 1 -13.32 -10.03 -6.83
N LEU A 2 -13.68 -11.29 -6.62
CA LEU A 2 -12.97 -12.24 -5.76
C LEU A 2 -11.99 -12.97 -6.69
N ASP A 3 -10.68 -12.89 -6.45
CA ASP A 3 -9.72 -14.00 -6.65
C ASP A 3 -8.24 -13.63 -6.50
N ASN A 4 -7.88 -12.35 -6.31
CA ASN A 4 -6.45 -12.01 -6.28
C ASN A 4 -5.73 -12.47 -4.99
N LYS A 5 -6.46 -12.84 -3.92
CA LYS A 5 -5.86 -13.28 -2.65
C LYS A 5 -5.34 -14.71 -2.71
N ASN A 6 -6.02 -15.61 -3.40
CA ASN A 6 -5.60 -17.01 -3.50
C ASN A 6 -4.36 -17.12 -4.39
N ASN A 7 -4.36 -16.42 -5.54
CA ASN A 7 -3.21 -16.36 -6.44
C ASN A 7 -1.97 -15.72 -5.78
N LEU A 8 -2.15 -14.74 -4.90
CA LEU A 8 -1.04 -14.13 -4.15
C LEU A 8 -0.39 -15.12 -3.16
N MET A 9 -1.22 -15.91 -2.50
CA MET A 9 -0.78 -16.89 -1.50
C MET A 9 -0.03 -18.03 -2.18
N ASP A 10 -0.54 -18.52 -3.31
CA ASP A 10 0.10 -19.57 -4.12
C ASP A 10 1.42 -19.08 -4.73
N PHE A 11 1.47 -17.82 -5.19
CA PHE A 11 2.71 -17.18 -5.66
C PHE A 11 3.74 -17.05 -4.53
N MET A 12 3.33 -16.58 -3.34
CA MET A 12 4.23 -16.49 -2.19
C MET A 12 4.79 -17.84 -1.78
N LEU A 13 3.97 -18.91 -1.82
CA LEU A 13 4.42 -20.26 -1.49
C LEU A 13 5.47 -20.78 -2.47
N TYR A 14 5.28 -20.54 -3.77
CA TYR A 14 6.25 -20.91 -4.82
C TYR A 14 7.64 -20.30 -4.57
N CYS A 15 7.71 -19.08 -4.06
CA CYS A 15 8.98 -18.37 -3.85
C CYS A 15 9.78 -18.87 -2.62
N ILE A 16 9.17 -19.61 -1.69
CA ILE A 16 9.78 -19.99 -0.40
C ILE A 16 10.64 -21.28 -0.50
N PHE A 17 10.43 -22.15 -1.49
CA PHE A 17 11.01 -23.50 -1.51
C PHE A 17 12.49 -23.65 -1.93
N ASN A 18 13.27 -22.57 -2.10
CA ASN A 18 14.70 -22.66 -2.45
C ASN A 18 15.60 -22.10 -1.34
N HIS A 19 16.26 -22.96 -0.56
CA HIS A 19 17.16 -22.55 0.54
C HIS A 19 18.63 -22.90 0.31
N ALA A 20 19.48 -21.86 0.32
CA ALA A 20 20.68 -21.70 1.16
C ALA A 20 21.28 -20.30 0.89
N GLN A 21 21.33 -19.43 1.91
CA GLN A 21 21.71 -18.01 1.83
C GLN A 21 20.75 -17.17 0.97
N ALA A 22 19.53 -16.98 1.47
CA ALA A 22 18.50 -16.22 0.77
C ALA A 22 18.58 -14.73 1.08
N GLU A 23 18.65 -13.87 0.07
CA GLU A 23 18.53 -12.42 0.26
C GLU A 23 17.19 -11.91 -0.34
N VAL A 24 16.43 -11.15 0.45
CA VAL A 24 15.27 -10.39 -0.03
C VAL A 24 15.73 -9.00 -0.41
N TRP A 25 15.37 -8.53 -1.59
CA TRP A 25 15.79 -7.22 -2.08
C TRP A 25 14.59 -6.28 -2.24
N GLY A 26 14.58 -5.18 -1.50
CA GLY A 26 13.62 -4.10 -1.69
C GLY A 26 14.15 -3.06 -2.66
N ILE A 27 13.44 -2.83 -3.76
CA ILE A 27 13.72 -1.73 -4.69
C ILE A 27 12.67 -0.66 -4.45
N LEU A 28 13.07 0.42 -3.77
CA LEU A 28 12.19 1.51 -3.36
C LEU A 28 12.83 2.86 -3.68
N PRO A 29 12.05 3.90 -3.99
CA PRO A 29 12.57 5.25 -4.18
C PRO A 29 13.04 5.80 -2.84
N GLU A 30 14.25 6.35 -2.81
CA GLU A 30 14.82 7.04 -1.64
C GLU A 30 14.99 8.55 -1.89
N SER A 31 14.71 9.03 -3.11
CA SER A 31 14.72 10.45 -3.46
C SER A 31 13.55 10.83 -4.39
N GLY A 32 13.46 12.13 -4.73
CA GLY A 32 12.39 12.65 -5.58
C GLY A 32 10.98 12.59 -4.95
N PRO A 33 9.92 12.78 -5.77
CA PRO A 33 8.54 12.94 -5.27
C PRO A 33 7.98 11.74 -4.51
N ARG A 34 8.55 10.54 -4.68
CA ARG A 34 8.04 9.29 -4.09
C ARG A 34 8.87 8.82 -2.88
N ALA A 35 9.95 9.51 -2.52
CA ALA A 35 10.81 9.15 -1.39
C ALA A 35 10.03 8.96 -0.08
N ARG A 36 9.05 9.85 0.18
CA ARG A 36 8.21 9.76 1.38
C ARG A 36 7.39 8.47 1.44
N VAL A 37 6.82 8.06 0.30
CA VAL A 37 6.05 6.81 0.20
C VAL A 37 6.99 5.60 0.29
N GLY A 38 8.14 5.66 -0.38
CA GLY A 38 9.18 4.63 -0.29
C GLY A 38 9.65 4.40 1.14
N LEU A 39 9.91 5.48 1.89
CA LEU A 39 10.30 5.42 3.29
C LEU A 39 9.21 4.79 4.17
N SER A 40 7.95 5.20 4.01
CA SER A 40 6.82 4.63 4.78
C SER A 40 6.69 3.13 4.54
N VAL A 41 6.75 2.70 3.27
CA VAL A 41 6.70 1.28 2.90
C VAL A 41 7.87 0.50 3.49
N LYS A 42 9.09 1.05 3.41
CA LYS A 42 10.29 0.44 4.00
C LYS A 42 10.14 0.26 5.50
N GLN A 43 9.62 1.26 6.21
CA GLN A 43 9.41 1.22 7.66
C GLN A 43 8.36 0.17 8.04
N ASP A 44 7.19 0.18 7.40
CA ASP A 44 6.12 -0.77 7.66
C ASP A 44 6.57 -2.21 7.37
N PHE A 45 7.29 -2.42 6.27
CA PHE A 45 7.87 -3.72 5.92
C PHE A 45 8.87 -4.20 6.98
N MET A 46 9.81 -3.33 7.40
CA MET A 46 10.81 -3.71 8.41
C MET A 46 10.19 -3.99 9.77
N SER A 47 9.15 -3.26 10.15
CA SER A 47 8.39 -3.52 11.38
C SER A 47 7.73 -4.91 11.35
N ALA A 48 7.05 -5.25 10.25
CA ALA A 48 6.45 -6.57 10.08
C ALA A 48 7.49 -7.69 10.01
N TYR A 49 8.61 -7.46 9.31
CA TYR A 49 9.71 -8.40 9.21
C TYR A 49 10.32 -8.71 10.59
N GLN A 50 10.60 -7.68 11.39
CA GLN A 50 11.12 -7.87 12.75
C GLN A 50 10.14 -8.65 13.63
N ALA A 51 8.84 -8.32 13.56
CA ALA A 51 7.80 -9.03 14.29
C ALA A 51 7.64 -10.50 13.86
N SER A 52 7.94 -10.83 12.60
CA SER A 52 7.82 -12.19 12.06
C SER A 52 8.87 -13.17 12.56
N GLY A 53 9.98 -12.68 13.16
CA GLY A 53 11.10 -13.52 13.61
C GLY A 53 11.92 -14.15 12.48
N GLN A 54 11.67 -13.77 11.23
CA GLN A 54 12.44 -14.22 10.06
C GLN A 54 13.89 -13.77 10.15
N LYS A 55 14.81 -14.59 9.63
CA LYS A 55 16.27 -14.33 9.67
C LYS A 55 16.90 -14.09 8.30
N THR A 56 16.10 -14.17 7.24
CA THR A 56 16.52 -13.96 5.84
C THR A 56 17.04 -12.54 5.63
N PRO A 57 18.33 -12.34 5.30
CA PRO A 57 18.87 -11.00 5.06
C PRO A 57 18.04 -10.18 4.07
N ILE A 58 17.73 -8.93 4.44
CA ILE A 58 17.07 -7.96 3.55
C ILE A 58 18.04 -6.86 3.19
N LYS A 59 18.08 -6.49 1.90
CA LYS A 59 18.81 -5.31 1.40
C LYS A 59 17.86 -4.40 0.65
N PHE A 60 18.00 -3.09 0.84
CA PHE A 60 17.25 -2.09 0.09
C PHE A 60 18.16 -1.36 -0.90
N VAL A 61 17.63 -1.10 -2.08
CA VAL A 61 18.30 -0.34 -3.14
C VAL A 61 17.41 0.80 -3.58
N ASN A 62 18.04 1.96 -3.74
CA ASN A 62 17.39 3.14 -4.26
C ASN A 62 17.05 2.98 -5.75
N SER A 63 15.74 2.97 -6.07
CA SER A 63 15.23 2.86 -7.44
C SER A 63 15.53 4.09 -8.30
N ASP A 64 15.78 5.25 -7.70
CA ASP A 64 16.01 6.52 -8.41
C ASP A 64 17.38 6.60 -9.09
N THR A 65 18.30 5.67 -8.78
CA THR A 65 19.70 5.75 -9.21
C THR A 65 19.96 5.16 -10.60
N LYS A 66 19.17 4.18 -11.04
CA LYS A 66 19.34 3.47 -12.32
C LYS A 66 18.03 2.91 -12.83
N GLN A 67 17.98 2.57 -14.11
CA GLN A 67 16.84 1.84 -14.68
C GLN A 67 16.66 0.48 -14.02
N ILE A 68 15.41 0.05 -13.87
CA ILE A 68 15.05 -1.16 -13.11
C ILE A 68 15.71 -2.44 -13.64
N ALA A 69 15.86 -2.58 -14.96
CA ALA A 69 16.56 -3.72 -15.57
C ALA A 69 18.05 -3.77 -15.19
N GLN A 70 18.69 -2.61 -15.06
CA GLN A 70 20.07 -2.52 -14.59
C GLN A 70 20.17 -2.85 -13.10
N LEU A 71 19.24 -2.35 -12.29
CA LEU A 71 19.17 -2.68 -10.86
C LEU A 71 19.00 -4.17 -10.63
N LEU A 72 18.13 -4.84 -11.38
CA LEU A 72 17.98 -6.29 -11.33
C LEU A 72 19.29 -6.99 -11.71
N LYS A 73 19.93 -6.58 -12.81
CA LYS A 73 21.18 -7.20 -13.28
C LYS A 73 22.33 -7.07 -12.27
N ILE A 74 22.43 -5.94 -11.58
CA ILE A 74 23.52 -5.66 -10.62
C ILE A 74 23.29 -6.37 -9.29
N ASN A 75 22.04 -6.38 -8.81
CA ASN A 75 21.73 -6.75 -7.43
C ASN A 75 21.10 -8.13 -7.27
N VAL A 76 20.52 -8.67 -8.35
CA VAL A 76 19.85 -9.98 -8.34
C VAL A 76 20.76 -11.05 -8.92
N ASN A 77 21.03 -12.06 -8.11
CA ASN A 77 21.77 -13.27 -8.45
C ASN A 77 20.97 -14.51 -8.01
N LYS A 78 21.55 -15.70 -8.17
CA LYS A 78 20.88 -16.99 -7.87
C LYS A 78 20.51 -17.19 -6.40
N LYS A 79 21.09 -16.41 -5.48
CA LYS A 79 20.81 -16.45 -4.04
C LYS A 79 19.60 -15.58 -3.64
N ASN A 80 19.14 -14.72 -4.54
CA ASN A 80 17.96 -13.91 -4.29
C ASN A 80 16.71 -14.78 -4.35
N GLN A 81 15.97 -14.86 -3.25
CA GLN A 81 14.67 -15.54 -3.24
C GLN A 81 13.57 -14.66 -3.83
N MET A 82 13.64 -13.36 -3.57
CA MET A 82 12.56 -12.45 -3.88
C MET A 82 13.05 -11.01 -4.03
N VAL A 83 12.40 -10.28 -4.94
CA VAL A 83 12.48 -8.83 -5.05
C VAL A 83 11.13 -8.22 -4.66
N ILE A 84 11.14 -7.16 -3.87
CA ILE A 84 9.96 -6.39 -3.48
C ILE A 84 10.06 -5.00 -4.11
N GLY A 85 9.00 -4.56 -4.75
CA GLY A 85 8.97 -3.31 -5.51
C GLY A 85 9.04 -3.52 -7.03
N SER A 86 9.00 -2.45 -7.82
CA SER A 86 9.00 -1.05 -7.38
C SER A 86 7.59 -0.46 -7.20
N LEU A 87 7.53 0.78 -6.69
CA LEU A 87 6.30 1.55 -6.47
C LEU A 87 5.83 2.28 -7.74
N ALA A 88 6.70 2.58 -8.70
CA ALA A 88 6.30 3.35 -9.88
C ALA A 88 5.79 2.48 -11.02
N ARG A 89 4.68 2.91 -11.65
CA ARG A 89 4.01 2.14 -12.71
C ARG A 89 4.94 1.86 -13.89
N ASN A 90 5.71 2.85 -14.31
CA ASN A 90 6.73 2.72 -15.36
C ASN A 90 7.85 1.73 -14.98
N GLU A 91 8.23 1.67 -13.70
CA GLU A 91 9.22 0.70 -13.22
C GLU A 91 8.64 -0.71 -13.17
N VAL A 92 7.36 -0.88 -12.82
CA VAL A 92 6.66 -2.18 -12.90
C VAL A 92 6.57 -2.68 -14.34
N GLU A 93 6.26 -1.81 -15.31
CA GLU A 93 6.34 -2.17 -16.73
C GLU A 93 7.76 -2.58 -17.13
N GLY A 94 8.77 -1.89 -16.61
CA GLY A 94 10.18 -2.24 -16.82
C GLY A 94 10.54 -3.61 -16.21
N LEU A 95 10.03 -3.94 -15.02
CA LEU A 95 10.20 -5.24 -14.38
C LEU A 95 9.65 -6.36 -15.28
N ILE A 96 8.40 -6.22 -15.74
CA ILE A 96 7.76 -7.21 -16.61
C ILE A 96 8.55 -7.36 -17.92
N LYS A 97 8.94 -6.26 -18.55
CA LYS A 97 9.74 -6.28 -19.79
C LYS A 97 11.10 -6.96 -19.61
N SER A 98 11.70 -6.87 -18.41
CA SER A 98 12.99 -7.47 -18.11
C SER A 98 12.96 -8.99 -17.94
N LYS A 99 11.77 -9.61 -17.84
CA LYS A 99 11.57 -11.05 -17.65
C LYS A 99 12.47 -11.62 -16.55
N PRO A 100 12.30 -11.16 -15.29
CA PRO A 100 13.17 -11.55 -14.20
C PRO A 100 13.12 -13.06 -13.99
N LYS A 101 14.28 -13.63 -13.67
CA LYS A 101 14.41 -15.05 -13.30
C LYS A 101 14.13 -15.30 -11.81
N VAL A 102 13.99 -14.22 -11.04
CA VAL A 102 13.63 -14.23 -9.62
C VAL A 102 12.17 -13.85 -9.47
N CYS A 103 11.54 -14.37 -8.43
CA CYS A 103 10.21 -13.94 -7.98
C CYS A 103 10.24 -12.45 -7.61
N VAL A 104 9.33 -11.67 -8.19
CA VAL A 104 9.18 -10.24 -7.95
C VAL A 104 7.77 -9.96 -7.43
N PHE A 105 7.69 -9.17 -6.38
CA PHE A 105 6.45 -8.65 -5.83
C PHE A 105 6.40 -7.14 -6.00
N ALA A 106 5.84 -6.71 -7.13
CA ALA A 106 5.68 -5.31 -7.48
C ALA A 106 4.62 -4.65 -6.59
N LEU A 107 4.91 -3.44 -6.13
CA LEU A 107 4.04 -2.65 -5.23
C LEU A 107 3.14 -1.68 -6.00
N ASN A 108 2.87 -2.01 -7.25
CA ASN A 108 1.90 -1.35 -8.11
C ASN A 108 1.39 -2.34 -9.16
N GLU A 109 0.35 -1.96 -9.88
CA GLU A 109 -0.28 -2.78 -10.90
C GLU A 109 -0.25 -2.09 -12.26
N VAL A 110 0.04 -2.87 -13.30
CA VAL A 110 -0.08 -2.51 -14.71
C VAL A 110 -1.00 -3.52 -15.40
N THR A 111 -1.36 -3.26 -16.66
CA THR A 111 -2.27 -4.14 -17.41
C THR A 111 -1.64 -5.46 -17.81
N HIS A 112 -0.31 -5.50 -17.98
CA HIS A 112 0.41 -6.70 -18.42
C HIS A 112 0.78 -7.58 -17.23
N GLN A 113 0.73 -8.89 -17.42
CA GLN A 113 1.07 -9.89 -16.39
C GLN A 113 2.33 -10.65 -16.79
N ALA A 114 3.05 -11.19 -15.79
CA ALA A 114 4.16 -12.11 -15.99
C ALA A 114 4.25 -13.09 -14.82
N ASP A 115 4.53 -14.35 -15.10
CA ASP A 115 4.46 -15.44 -14.10
C ASP A 115 5.38 -15.22 -12.89
N GLN A 116 6.54 -14.58 -13.08
CA GLN A 116 7.51 -14.29 -12.02
C GLN A 116 7.27 -12.93 -11.35
N VAL A 117 6.22 -12.19 -11.73
CA VAL A 117 5.93 -10.84 -11.23
C VAL A 117 4.52 -10.79 -10.65
N GLY A 118 4.40 -11.06 -9.35
CA GLY A 118 3.21 -10.75 -8.59
C GLY A 118 3.04 -9.24 -8.47
N GLN A 119 1.84 -8.72 -8.73
CA GLN A 119 1.54 -7.30 -8.66
C GLN A 119 0.51 -7.04 -7.57
N PHE A 120 0.82 -6.08 -6.69
CA PHE A 120 -0.05 -5.68 -5.60
C PHE A 120 -0.17 -4.17 -5.54
N ARG A 121 -1.40 -3.66 -5.65
CA ARG A 121 -1.71 -2.26 -5.37
C ARG A 121 -2.69 -2.12 -4.23
N LEU A 122 -2.48 -1.11 -3.39
CA LEU A 122 -3.53 -0.60 -2.52
C LEU A 122 -4.60 0.10 -3.37
N SER A 123 -5.61 -0.67 -3.79
CA SER A 123 -6.74 -0.16 -4.56
C SER A 123 -7.60 0.74 -3.69
N LYS A 124 -7.55 2.05 -3.96
CA LYS A 124 -8.42 3.04 -3.30
C LYS A 124 -9.90 2.72 -3.52
N LYS A 125 -10.26 2.12 -4.66
CA LYS A 125 -11.62 1.67 -4.96
C LYS A 125 -12.05 0.49 -4.08
N ASP A 126 -11.18 -0.51 -3.92
CA ASP A 126 -11.51 -1.66 -3.08
C ASP A 126 -11.53 -1.29 -1.59
N ASN A 127 -10.64 -0.39 -1.16
CA ASN A 127 -10.68 0.15 0.19
C ASN A 127 -11.97 0.94 0.44
N ALA A 128 -12.40 1.77 -0.50
CA ALA A 128 -13.66 2.50 -0.40
C ALA A 128 -14.87 1.55 -0.34
N TYR A 129 -14.86 0.48 -1.14
CA TYR A 129 -15.88 -0.56 -1.10
C TYR A 129 -15.94 -1.27 0.26
N ARG A 130 -14.79 -1.69 0.80
CA ARG A 130 -14.71 -2.34 2.12
C ARG A 130 -15.15 -1.40 3.24
N LEU A 131 -14.74 -0.14 3.19
CA LEU A 131 -15.16 0.86 4.17
C LEU A 131 -16.68 1.03 4.15
N ASN A 132 -17.30 1.11 2.96
CA ASN A 132 -18.76 1.19 2.86
C ASN A 132 -19.47 0.00 3.52
N GLN A 133 -18.95 -1.23 3.37
CA GLN A 133 -19.53 -2.41 4.04
C GLN A 133 -19.49 -2.28 5.57
N ILE A 134 -18.40 -1.75 6.12
CA ILE A 134 -18.25 -1.50 7.56
C ILE A 134 -19.23 -0.40 8.00
N LEU A 135 -19.29 0.73 7.27
CA LEU A 135 -20.18 1.85 7.59
C LEU A 135 -21.66 1.44 7.56
N GLN A 136 -22.05 0.59 6.62
CA GLN A 136 -23.41 0.03 6.56
C GLN A 136 -23.72 -0.87 7.75
N LYS A 137 -22.79 -1.75 8.13
CA LYS A 137 -22.90 -2.60 9.32
C LYS A 137 -23.06 -1.77 10.58
N ASP A 138 -22.34 -0.66 10.67
CA ASP A 138 -22.36 0.27 11.80
C ASP A 138 -23.53 1.27 11.72
N LYS A 139 -24.39 1.15 10.70
CA LYS A 139 -25.59 1.97 10.45
C LYS A 139 -25.29 3.47 10.37
N ILE A 140 -24.12 3.82 9.82
CA ILE A 140 -23.71 5.20 9.56
C ILE A 140 -24.54 5.78 8.42
N LYS A 141 -24.91 7.05 8.56
CA LYS A 141 -25.71 7.85 7.62
C LYS A 141 -25.14 9.25 7.38
N GLN A 142 -23.97 9.57 7.94
CA GLN A 142 -23.25 10.82 7.70
C GLN A 142 -21.76 10.57 7.93
N ILE A 143 -20.91 10.98 6.99
CA ILE A 143 -19.45 10.88 7.11
C ILE A 143 -18.85 12.27 7.13
N TYR A 144 -18.05 12.57 8.15
CA TYR A 144 -17.13 13.71 8.15
C TYR A 144 -15.74 13.23 7.75
N VAL A 145 -15.16 13.79 6.71
CA VAL A 145 -13.83 13.42 6.21
C VAL A 145 -12.84 14.49 6.64
N PHE A 146 -11.91 14.12 7.50
CA PHE A 146 -10.84 14.98 7.96
C PHE A 146 -9.52 14.51 7.34
N ARG A 147 -8.91 15.36 6.51
CA ARG A 147 -7.73 15.04 5.71
C ARG A 147 -6.51 15.74 6.26
N GLN A 148 -5.36 15.08 6.19
CA GLN A 148 -4.08 15.74 6.38
C GLN A 148 -3.94 16.85 5.33
N PRO A 149 -3.60 18.09 5.72
CA PRO A 149 -3.34 19.15 4.76
C PRO A 149 -2.19 18.77 3.80
N GLY A 150 -2.37 19.04 2.51
CA GLY A 150 -1.36 18.81 1.47
C GLY A 150 -1.34 17.41 0.87
N ILE A 151 -2.35 16.58 1.13
CA ILE A 151 -2.54 15.26 0.48
C ILE A 151 -3.89 15.15 -0.25
N GLU A 152 -4.49 16.28 -0.61
CA GLU A 152 -5.82 16.34 -1.22
C GLU A 152 -5.83 15.56 -2.54
N ALA A 153 -4.86 15.80 -3.41
CA ALA A 153 -4.73 15.11 -4.69
C ALA A 153 -4.52 13.59 -4.50
N ASP A 154 -3.76 13.17 -3.50
CA ASP A 154 -3.46 11.76 -3.21
C ASP A 154 -4.68 11.01 -2.64
N SER A 155 -5.55 11.73 -1.91
CA SER A 155 -6.74 11.19 -1.25
C SER A 155 -8.00 11.28 -2.10
N GLU A 156 -8.01 12.11 -3.15
CA GLU A 156 -9.21 12.43 -3.93
C GLU A 156 -9.84 11.20 -4.57
N LEU A 157 -9.05 10.33 -5.22
CA LEU A 157 -9.58 9.11 -5.84
C LEU A 157 -10.29 8.22 -4.81
N PHE A 158 -9.78 8.14 -3.59
CA PHE A 158 -10.42 7.37 -2.51
C PHE A 158 -11.73 8.00 -2.08
N VAL A 159 -11.75 9.31 -1.84
CA VAL A 159 -12.96 10.05 -1.44
C VAL A 159 -14.04 9.94 -2.52
N MET A 160 -13.71 10.19 -3.79
CA MET A 160 -14.63 10.04 -4.92
C MET A 160 -15.14 8.60 -5.05
N SER A 161 -14.25 7.62 -4.87
CA SER A 161 -14.65 6.21 -4.89
C SER A 161 -15.63 5.89 -3.76
N LEU A 162 -15.44 6.45 -2.56
CA LEU A 162 -16.36 6.25 -1.43
C LEU A 162 -17.71 6.93 -1.69
N VAL A 163 -17.70 8.16 -2.18
CA VAL A 163 -18.92 8.90 -2.58
C VAL A 163 -19.73 8.08 -3.60
N SER A 164 -19.08 7.44 -4.57
CA SER A 164 -19.75 6.59 -5.56
C SER A 164 -20.41 5.31 -5.01
N LYS A 165 -20.19 4.97 -3.73
CA LYS A 165 -20.66 3.71 -3.11
C LYS A 165 -21.67 3.92 -1.99
N ILE A 166 -21.83 5.14 -1.49
CA ILE A 166 -22.73 5.47 -0.39
C ILE A 166 -23.99 6.16 -0.91
N ASP A 167 -25.09 5.98 -0.17
CA ASP A 167 -26.40 6.60 -0.42
C ASP A 167 -26.68 7.80 0.52
N TYR A 168 -25.66 8.26 1.23
CA TYR A 168 -25.77 9.32 2.25
C TYR A 168 -24.62 10.33 2.17
N HIS A 169 -24.79 11.42 2.91
CA HIS A 169 -23.89 12.58 2.84
C HIS A 169 -22.49 12.27 3.38
N LEU A 170 -21.51 12.71 2.59
CA LEU A 170 -20.11 12.82 2.96
C LEU A 170 -19.72 14.29 2.88
N THR A 171 -19.11 14.79 3.95
CA THR A 171 -18.67 16.18 4.06
C THR A 171 -17.20 16.21 4.40
N VAL A 172 -16.38 16.84 3.58
CA VAL A 172 -15.00 17.13 3.93
C VAL A 172 -14.99 18.31 4.92
N VAL A 173 -14.29 18.16 6.04
CA VAL A 173 -14.20 19.18 7.08
C VAL A 173 -12.76 19.63 7.27
N GLU A 174 -12.58 20.91 7.57
CA GLU A 174 -11.28 21.53 7.85
C GLU A 174 -10.90 21.42 9.33
N GLU A 175 -11.87 21.14 10.20
CA GLU A 175 -11.69 20.98 11.64
C GLU A 175 -12.32 19.68 12.14
N LEU A 176 -11.77 19.12 13.22
CA LEU A 176 -12.29 17.91 13.85
C LEU A 176 -13.63 18.21 14.55
N PRO A 177 -14.70 17.44 14.29
CA PRO A 177 -15.93 17.60 15.02
C PRO A 177 -15.72 17.18 16.48
N GLU A 178 -16.10 18.04 17.43
CA GLU A 178 -15.95 17.74 18.87
C GLU A 178 -16.80 16.53 19.31
N LYS A 179 -17.97 16.34 18.68
CA LYS A 179 -18.92 15.28 19.01
C LYS A 179 -19.53 14.69 17.75
N LEU A 180 -19.76 13.38 17.79
CA LEU A 180 -20.49 12.65 16.75
C LEU A 180 -21.77 12.07 17.33
N ASN A 181 -22.87 12.20 16.59
CA ASN A 181 -24.10 11.46 16.89
C ASN A 181 -23.92 9.96 16.56
N LYS A 182 -24.88 9.12 16.95
CA LYS A 182 -24.78 7.65 16.80
C LYS A 182 -24.69 7.17 15.34
N LYS A 183 -25.20 7.95 14.38
CA LYS A 183 -25.22 7.62 12.94
C LYS A 183 -24.19 8.43 12.14
N SER A 184 -23.36 9.22 12.80
CA SER A 184 -22.28 9.97 12.17
C SER A 184 -20.94 9.31 12.45
N SER A 185 -20.04 9.43 11.49
CA SER A 185 -18.66 8.96 11.60
C SER A 185 -17.65 10.05 11.27
N LEU A 186 -16.43 9.88 11.80
CA LEU A 186 -15.25 10.61 11.38
C LEU A 186 -14.34 9.66 10.61
N LEU A 187 -14.07 9.97 9.35
CA LEU A 187 -13.09 9.30 8.51
C LEU A 187 -11.83 10.16 8.44
N ARG A 188 -10.72 9.63 8.98
CA ARG A 188 -9.41 10.30 8.93
C ARG A 188 -8.61 9.77 7.76
N ILE A 189 -8.01 10.66 6.97
CA ILE A 189 -7.15 10.30 5.85
C ILE A 189 -5.81 11.03 6.01
N GLY A 190 -4.73 10.27 6.16
CA GLY A 190 -3.39 10.82 6.37
C GLY A 190 -2.40 9.75 6.82
N ASN A 191 -1.15 10.14 7.00
CA ASN A 191 -0.13 9.21 7.49
C ASN A 191 -0.25 8.95 9.01
N ASN A 192 0.40 7.88 9.49
CA ASN A 192 0.35 7.47 10.89
C ASN A 192 0.84 8.55 11.87
N GLN A 193 1.93 9.25 11.55
CA GLN A 193 2.48 10.32 12.40
C GLN A 193 1.48 11.47 12.58
N TRP A 194 0.86 11.92 11.48
CA TRP A 194 -0.18 12.96 11.54
C TRP A 194 -1.41 12.47 12.31
N SER A 195 -1.90 11.27 12.01
CA SER A 195 -3.06 10.67 12.69
C SER A 195 -2.86 10.55 14.20
N ASN A 196 -1.64 10.26 14.65
CA ASN A 196 -1.28 10.14 16.06
C ASN A 196 -1.06 11.50 16.75
N SER A 197 -0.78 12.56 15.99
CA SER A 197 -0.69 13.94 16.53
C SER A 197 -2.04 14.59 16.80
N LEU A 198 -3.14 14.00 16.32
CA LEU A 198 -4.48 14.55 16.52
C LEU A 198 -4.94 14.37 17.96
N ALA A 199 -5.08 15.48 18.68
CA ALA A 199 -5.71 15.51 19.99
C ALA A 199 -7.24 15.65 19.87
N LYS A 200 -7.97 15.28 20.93
CA LYS A 200 -9.43 15.50 21.07
C LYS A 200 -10.28 14.84 19.98
N LEU A 201 -9.98 13.57 19.67
CA LEU A 201 -10.81 12.77 18.76
C LEU A 201 -12.15 12.38 19.42
N PRO A 202 -13.24 12.24 18.65
CA PRO A 202 -14.49 11.67 19.14
C PRO A 202 -14.30 10.27 19.77
N ASN A 203 -15.13 9.92 20.75
CA ASN A 203 -14.93 8.65 21.48
C ASN A 203 -15.43 7.40 20.72
N LYS A 204 -16.06 7.55 19.55
CA LYS A 204 -16.69 6.45 18.78
C LYS A 204 -16.80 6.78 17.30
N ASN A 205 -17.05 5.76 16.48
CA ASN A 205 -17.30 5.86 15.03
C ASN A 205 -16.16 6.56 14.27
N ILE A 206 -14.91 6.25 14.64
CA ILE A 206 -13.71 6.73 13.95
C ILE A 206 -13.20 5.64 13.02
N TYR A 207 -12.96 6.01 11.77
CA TYR A 207 -12.42 5.16 10.74
C TYR A 207 -11.16 5.81 10.12
N VAL A 208 -10.34 5.00 9.47
CA VAL A 208 -9.09 5.41 8.82
C VAL A 208 -9.12 5.00 7.35
N GLY A 209 -8.69 5.87 6.45
CA GLY A 209 -8.66 5.67 4.99
C GLY A 209 -7.34 6.07 4.33
#